data_AF-F0HAM0-F1
#
_entry.id   AF-F0HAM0-F1
#
_cell.length_a   1.000
_cell.length_b   1.000
_cell.length_c   1.000
_cell.angle_alpha   90.00
_cell.angle_beta   90.00
_cell.angle_gamma   90.00
#
_symmetry.space_group_name_H-M   'P 1'
#
loop_
_entity.id
_entity.type
_entity.pdbx_description
1 polymer ?
#
loop_
_entity_poly.entity_id
_entity_poly.type
_entity_poly.pdbx_seq_one_letter_code
_entity_poly.pdbx_strand_id
1 'polypeptide(L)'
;MEKELSDDLHFESKGFMDSVEVTDFPIRDHKVILVLRRRRWIDTRTGKSFSLPLQIDVTASGTRYSKEFGAFLKETYGDVPGDLPYA
;
A
#
# COMPACT_ATOMS: atom_id res chain seq x y z
N MET A 1 11.32 11.58 -10.10
CA MET A 1 11.46 10.12 -9.93
C MET A 1 10.88 9.32 -11.10
N GLU A 2 9.56 9.11 -11.25
CA GLU A 2 9.07 8.25 -12.38
C GLU A 2 9.44 8.77 -13.77
N LYS A 3 9.41 10.11 -13.97
CA LYS A 3 9.85 10.74 -15.22
C LYS A 3 11.32 10.47 -15.52
N GLU A 4 12.18 10.50 -14.50
CA GLU A 4 13.63 10.25 -14.64
C GLU A 4 13.93 8.80 -15.01
N LEU A 5 13.10 7.85 -14.56
CA LEU A 5 13.22 6.44 -14.98
C LEU A 5 12.67 6.20 -16.39
N SER A 6 11.62 6.92 -16.79
CA SER A 6 11.10 6.82 -18.15
C SER A 6 12.06 7.38 -19.20
N ASP A 7 12.96 8.27 -18.79
CA ASP A 7 13.95 8.90 -19.66
C ASP A 7 15.27 8.08 -19.76
N ASP A 8 15.47 7.07 -18.90
CA ASP A 8 16.62 6.15 -18.99
C ASP A 8 16.32 4.97 -19.91
N LEU A 9 17.13 4.84 -20.97
CA LEU A 9 17.03 3.77 -21.98
C LEU A 9 17.19 2.35 -21.40
N HIS A 10 17.77 2.21 -20.21
CA HIS A 10 18.00 0.89 -19.59
C HIS A 10 16.87 0.45 -18.65
N PHE A 11 15.90 1.33 -18.37
CA PHE A 11 14.76 0.98 -17.52
C PHE A 11 13.48 0.82 -18.34
N GLU A 12 12.95 -0.39 -18.34
CA GLU A 12 11.69 -0.69 -19.02
C GLU A 12 10.58 -0.95 -18.00
N SER A 13 9.41 -0.35 -18.24
CA SER A 13 8.22 -0.68 -17.46
C SER A 13 7.63 -2.02 -17.91
N LYS A 14 7.45 -2.96 -16.98
CA LYS A 14 6.87 -4.30 -17.21
C LYS A 14 5.53 -4.45 -16.48
N GLY A 15 4.70 -3.42 -16.51
CA GLY A 15 3.37 -3.41 -15.92
C GLY A 15 3.39 -3.23 -14.40
N PHE A 16 2.47 -3.92 -13.70
CA PHE A 16 2.28 -3.79 -12.26
C PHE A 16 2.49 -5.14 -11.56
N MET A 17 3.00 -5.08 -10.32
CA MET A 17 2.98 -6.21 -9.40
C MET A 17 1.54 -6.50 -8.94
N ASP A 18 1.39 -7.60 -8.21
CA ASP A 18 0.14 -7.96 -7.57
C ASP A 18 -0.33 -6.83 -6.64
N SER A 19 -1.64 -6.67 -6.55
CA SER A 19 -2.24 -5.65 -5.69
C SER A 19 -2.06 -6.00 -4.22
N VAL A 20 -1.84 -4.97 -3.42
CA VAL A 20 -1.93 -5.04 -1.96
C VAL A 20 -3.15 -4.24 -1.54
N GLU A 21 -4.00 -4.86 -0.73
CA GLU A 21 -5.16 -4.19 -0.15
C GLU A 21 -4.77 -3.61 1.21
N VAL A 22 -5.07 -2.34 1.41
CA VAL A 22 -4.95 -1.65 2.69
C VAL A 22 -6.36 -1.29 3.11
N THR A 23 -6.78 -1.88 4.22
CA THR A 23 -8.07 -1.58 4.82
C THR A 23 -7.90 -0.44 5.81
N ASP A 24 -8.78 0.55 5.73
CA ASP A 24 -8.86 1.60 6.74
C ASP A 24 -10.08 1.36 7.64
N PHE A 25 -9.99 1.88 8.86
CA PHE A 25 -11.12 1.96 9.77
C PHE A 25 -12.16 2.93 9.16
N PRO A 26 -13.47 2.69 9.32
CA PRO A 26 -14.48 3.55 8.70
C PRO A 26 -14.30 5.02 9.13
N ILE A 27 -13.78 5.85 8.22
CA ILE A 27 -13.79 7.30 8.38
C ILE A 27 -15.20 7.74 7.96
N ARG A 28 -16.06 8.04 8.94
CA ARG A 28 -17.48 8.43 8.76
C ARG A 28 -18.40 7.26 8.35
N ASP A 29 -18.32 6.13 9.04
CA ASP A 29 -19.22 4.97 8.83
C ASP A 29 -19.20 4.38 7.41
N HIS A 30 -18.09 4.58 6.69
CA HIS A 30 -17.90 4.00 5.36
C HIS A 30 -16.64 3.15 5.35
N LYS A 31 -16.81 1.86 5.04
CA LYS A 31 -15.69 0.95 4.76
C LYS A 31 -14.87 1.46 3.58
N VAL A 32 -13.57 1.64 3.78
CA VAL A 32 -12.62 2.00 2.72
C VAL A 32 -11.60 0.89 2.55
N ILE A 33 -11.52 0.35 1.34
CA ILE A 33 -10.46 -0.57 0.92
C ILE A 33 -9.62 0.14 -0.14
N LEU A 34 -8.38 0.46 0.20
CA LEU A 34 -7.42 1.04 -0.73
C LEU A 34 -6.65 -0.10 -1.42
N VAL A 35 -6.85 -0.26 -2.72
CA VAL A 35 -6.13 -1.26 -3.52
C VAL A 35 -4.91 -0.60 -4.16
N LEU A 36 -3.71 -0.94 -3.68
CA LEU A 36 -2.45 -0.40 -4.19
C LEU A 36 -1.80 -1.38 -5.17
N ARG A 37 -1.37 -0.87 -6.33
CA ARG A 37 -0.56 -1.62 -7.29
C ARG A 37 0.73 -0.88 -7.55
N ARG A 38 1.87 -1.58 -7.45
CA ARG A 38 3.19 -0.98 -7.68
C ARG A 38 3.66 -1.30 -9.08
N ARG A 39 4.17 -0.29 -9.79
CA ARG A 39 4.77 -0.49 -11.11
C ARG A 39 6.04 -1.32 -10.98
N ARG A 40 6.17 -2.34 -11.81
CA ARG A 40 7.37 -3.16 -11.95
C ARG A 40 8.25 -2.58 -13.05
N TRP A 41 9.52 -2.40 -12.73
CA TRP A 41 10.56 -1.98 -13.64
C TRP A 41 11.56 -3.12 -13.82
N ILE A 42 12.22 -3.17 -14.97
CA ILE A 42 13.36 -4.05 -15.22
C ILE A 42 14.54 -3.20 -15.65
N ASP A 43 15.70 -3.49 -15.08
CA ASP A 43 16.98 -2.98 -15.58
C ASP A 43 17.49 -3.94 -16.66
N THR A 44 17.56 -3.47 -17.90
CA THR A 44 17.98 -4.29 -19.04
C THR A 44 19.45 -4.69 -18.99
N ARG A 45 20.29 -3.97 -18.22
CA ARG A 45 21.72 -4.29 -18.06
C ARG A 45 21.94 -5.49 -17.16
N THR A 46 21.16 -5.59 -16.09
CA THR A 46 21.30 -6.65 -15.08
C THR A 46 20.23 -7.73 -15.21
N GLY A 47 19.17 -7.48 -15.97
CA GLY A 47 17.99 -8.33 -16.09
C GLY A 47 17.15 -8.36 -14.81
N LYS A 48 17.45 -7.54 -13.80
CA LYS A 48 16.78 -7.58 -12.49
C LYS A 48 15.55 -6.70 -12.49
N SER A 49 14.47 -7.23 -11.91
CA SER A 49 13.25 -6.47 -11.67
C SER A 49 13.32 -5.70 -10.35
N PHE A 50 12.77 -4.49 -10.32
CA PHE A 50 12.63 -3.70 -9.11
C PHE A 50 11.33 -2.89 -9.10
N SER A 51 11.03 -2.30 -7.95
CA SER A 51 9.94 -1.34 -7.77
C SER A 51 10.49 -0.14 -7.02
N LEU A 52 10.04 1.07 -7.38
CA LEU A 52 10.48 2.28 -6.67
C LEU A 52 9.98 2.27 -5.22
N PRO A 53 10.78 2.75 -4.25
CA PRO A 53 10.31 2.96 -2.88
C PRO A 53 9.08 3.86 -2.87
N LEU A 54 8.10 3.55 -2.03
CA LEU A 54 6.97 4.44 -1.81
C LEU A 54 7.47 5.65 -1.01
N GLN A 55 7.71 6.78 -1.69
CA GLN A 55 8.01 8.06 -1.03
C GLN A 55 6.72 8.79 -0.64
N ILE A 56 5.80 8.07 0.00
CA ILE A 56 4.54 8.62 0.48
C ILE A 56 4.41 8.13 1.91
N ASP A 57 4.29 9.05 2.87
CA ASP A 57 3.81 8.67 4.19
C ASP A 57 2.31 8.43 4.05
N VAL A 58 1.94 7.15 3.93
CA VAL A 58 0.53 6.71 3.78
C VAL A 58 -0.26 7.02 5.07
N THR A 59 0.42 7.39 6.14
CA THR A 59 -0.17 7.77 7.42
C THR A 59 0.12 9.23 7.73
N ALA A 60 -0.86 9.97 8.24
CA ALA A 60 -0.57 11.28 8.81
C ALA A 60 0.10 11.10 10.19
N SER A 61 1.05 11.97 10.52
CA SER A 61 1.68 11.93 11.85
C SER A 61 0.61 12.10 12.94
N GLY A 62 0.65 11.25 13.96
CA GLY A 62 -0.35 11.23 15.04
C GLY A 62 -1.64 10.48 14.75
N THR A 63 -1.84 9.94 13.54
CA THR A 63 -3.05 9.16 13.19
C THR A 63 -2.84 7.64 13.27
N ARG A 64 -1.68 7.17 13.74
CA ARG A 64 -1.44 5.74 13.98
C ARG A 64 -1.96 5.35 15.36
N TYR A 65 -2.78 4.33 15.40
CA TYR A 65 -3.07 3.62 16.64
C TYR A 65 -1.80 3.03 17.24
N SER A 66 -1.77 2.90 18.57
CA SER A 66 -0.73 2.12 19.22
C SER A 66 -0.81 0.66 18.76
N LYS A 67 0.31 -0.06 18.82
CA LYS A 67 0.35 -1.47 18.40
C LYS A 67 -0.62 -2.31 19.23
N GLU A 68 -0.72 -1.99 20.51
CA GLU A 68 -1.57 -2.63 21.49
C GLU A 68 -3.04 -2.40 21.17
N PHE A 69 -3.41 -1.15 20.82
CA PHE A 69 -4.78 -0.83 20.45
C PHE A 69 -5.19 -1.48 19.12
N GLY A 70 -4.29 -1.51 18.14
CA GLY A 70 -4.51 -2.23 16.89
C GLY A 70 -4.69 -3.74 17.10
N ALA A 71 -3.90 -4.36 17.99
CA ALA A 71 -4.04 -5.77 18.34
C ALA A 71 -5.37 -6.05 19.05
N PHE A 72 -5.75 -5.19 19.99
CA PHE A 72 -7.04 -5.28 20.68
C PHE A 72 -8.23 -5.24 19.70
N LEU A 73 -8.22 -4.32 18.74
CA LEU A 73 -9.28 -4.22 17.74
C LEU A 73 -9.37 -5.50 16.89
N LYS A 74 -8.24 -6.08 16.49
CA LYS A 74 -8.21 -7.33 15.71
C LYS A 74 -8.71 -8.53 16.50
N GLU A 75 -8.38 -8.63 17.78
CA GLU A 75 -8.88 -9.70 18.64
C GLU A 75 -10.39 -9.56 18.87
N THR A 76 -10.86 -8.33 19.08
CA THR A 76 -12.26 -8.04 19.40
C THR A 76 -13.17 -8.21 18.18
N TYR A 77 -12.68 -7.85 17.00
CA TYR A 77 -13.51 -7.69 15.80
C TYR A 77 -12.95 -8.40 14.57
N GLY A 78 -11.95 -9.27 14.70
CA GLY A 78 -11.36 -9.99 13.59
C GLY A 78 -10.40 -9.18 12.73
N ASP A 79 -9.78 -9.86 11.76
CA ASP A 79 -8.79 -9.27 10.85
C ASP A 79 -9.43 -8.47 9.69
N VAL A 80 -10.73 -8.62 9.48
CA VAL A 80 -11.46 -7.98 8.37
C VAL A 80 -12.37 -6.88 8.93
N PRO A 81 -12.22 -5.61 8.50
CA PRO A 81 -12.99 -4.48 9.03
C PRO A 81 -14.52 -4.58 8.86
N GLY A 82 -15.03 -5.59 8.14
CA GLY A 82 -16.47 -5.82 7.96
C GLY A 82 -17.16 -6.44 9.17
N ASP A 83 -16.39 -6.91 10.16
CA ASP A 83 -16.89 -7.56 11.37
C ASP A 83 -17.10 -6.57 12.53
N LEU A 84 -16.87 -5.27 12.29
CA LEU A 84 -17.07 -4.20 13.26
C LEU A 84 -18.57 -3.82 13.32
N PRO A 85 -19.14 -3.58 14.52
CA PRO A 85 -20.57 -3.25 14.68
C PRO A 85 -20.98 -1.87 14.14
N TYR A 86 -20.02 -1.12 13.57
CA TYR A 86 -20.16 0.23 13.01
C TYR A 86 -19.57 0.31 11.57
N ALA A 87 -19.38 -0.84 10.91
CA ALA A 87 -18.97 -0.93 9.51
C ALA A 87 -20.14 -0.77 8.53
#